data_AF-A0A3D1VB39-F1
#
_entry.id   AF-A0A3D1VB39-F1
#
_cell.length_a   1.000
_cell.length_b   1.000
_cell.length_c   1.000
_cell.angle_alpha   90.00
_cell.angle_beta   90.00
_cell.angle_gamma   90.00
#
_symmetry.space_group_name_H-M   'P 1'
#
loop_
_entity.id
_entity.type
_entity.pdbx_description
1 polymer ?
#
loop_
_entity_poly.entity_id
_entity_poly.type
_entity_poly.pdbx_seq_one_letter_code
_entity_poly.pdbx_strand_id
1 'polypeptide(L)'
;PLSSGLVNSAAIAPPAAPDTKIDLSRFTGRFAALWGVTDIYVLGGKLYAGSPIAPAPHMQAVELAVIDDNTLRIMNGSPYGSVGELYRYERDADGNIVSIFSGGQQAWPIAVYRARANVV
;
A
#
# COMPACT_ATOMS: atom_id res chain seq x y z
N PRO A 1 3.56 -6.29 -37.42
CA PRO A 1 2.87 -6.26 -36.12
C PRO A 1 3.86 -6.04 -34.97
N LEU A 2 3.77 -4.91 -34.27
CA LEU A 2 4.61 -4.66 -33.10
C LEU A 2 4.13 -5.58 -31.96
N SER A 3 4.97 -6.52 -31.55
CA SER A 3 4.80 -7.31 -30.33
C SER A 3 5.08 -6.39 -29.14
N SER A 4 4.11 -5.53 -28.85
CA SER A 4 4.19 -4.62 -27.72
C SER A 4 3.97 -5.44 -26.46
N GLY A 5 5.03 -5.68 -25.68
CA GLY A 5 4.98 -6.38 -24.39
C GLY A 5 4.19 -5.64 -23.30
N LEU A 6 3.23 -4.81 -23.69
CA LEU A 6 2.30 -4.13 -22.80
C LEU A 6 1.29 -5.15 -22.28
N VAL A 7 1.38 -5.43 -20.99
CA VAL A 7 0.36 -6.18 -20.27
C VAL A 7 -0.93 -5.36 -20.23
N ASN A 8 -2.05 -5.96 -20.62
CA ASN A 8 -3.37 -5.35 -20.47
C ASN A 8 -3.70 -5.27 -18.97
N SER A 9 -3.68 -4.07 -18.39
CA SER A 9 -4.01 -3.87 -16.98
C SER A 9 -5.43 -4.34 -16.63
N ALA A 10 -6.35 -4.33 -17.60
CA ALA A 10 -7.71 -4.86 -17.42
C ALA A 10 -7.75 -6.40 -17.38
N ALA A 11 -6.65 -7.08 -17.73
CA ALA A 11 -6.50 -8.54 -17.65
C ALA A 11 -5.83 -9.01 -16.35
N ILE A 12 -5.58 -8.11 -15.39
CA ILE A 12 -5.12 -8.52 -14.06
C ILE A 12 -6.22 -9.38 -13.44
N ALA A 13 -5.93 -10.67 -13.28
CA ALA A 13 -6.84 -11.60 -12.63
C ALA A 13 -7.18 -11.05 -11.23
N PRO A 14 -8.45 -11.15 -10.80
CA PRO A 14 -8.81 -10.87 -9.43
C PRO A 14 -7.87 -11.63 -8.50
N PRO A 15 -7.42 -11.00 -7.40
CA PRO A 15 -6.58 -11.69 -6.44
C PRO A 15 -7.35 -12.91 -5.95
N ALA A 16 -6.63 -14.00 -5.70
CA ALA A 16 -7.24 -15.15 -5.03
C ALA A 16 -7.91 -14.66 -3.73
N ALA A 17 -8.99 -15.34 -3.32
CA ALA A 17 -9.62 -15.04 -2.04
C ALA A 17 -8.51 -14.96 -0.97
N PRO A 18 -8.49 -13.89 -0.14
CA PRO A 18 -7.42 -13.68 0.82
C PRO A 18 -7.25 -14.95 1.64
N ASP A 19 -6.01 -15.38 1.84
CA ASP A 19 -5.74 -16.50 2.73
C ASP A 19 -6.28 -16.10 4.10
N THR A 20 -7.40 -16.72 4.49
CA THR A 20 -8.22 -16.30 5.64
C THR A 20 -7.49 -16.37 6.98
N LYS A 21 -6.22 -16.82 6.95
CA LYS A 21 -5.31 -16.87 8.09
C LYS A 21 -4.56 -15.57 8.36
N ILE A 22 -4.36 -14.68 7.37
CA ILE A 22 -3.56 -13.47 7.61
C ILE A 22 -4.46 -12.38 8.21
N ASP A 23 -4.14 -11.97 9.44
CA ASP A 23 -4.79 -10.83 10.06
C ASP A 23 -4.46 -9.54 9.29
N LEU A 24 -5.48 -8.93 8.68
CA LEU A 24 -5.34 -7.70 7.90
C LEU A 24 -4.86 -6.52 8.74
N SER A 25 -5.13 -6.52 10.05
CA SER A 25 -4.78 -5.43 10.95
C SER A 25 -3.27 -5.17 10.96
N ARG A 26 -2.46 -6.22 10.72
CA ARG A 26 -0.99 -6.16 10.68
C ARG A 26 -0.43 -5.22 9.61
N PHE A 27 -1.21 -4.93 8.56
CA PHE A 27 -0.81 -4.05 7.46
C PHE A 27 -1.22 -2.60 7.69
N THR A 28 -2.12 -2.35 8.63
CA THR A 28 -2.71 -1.03 8.84
C THR A 28 -1.74 -0.07 9.51
N GLY A 29 -1.90 1.21 9.20
CA GLY A 29 -1.07 2.26 9.76
C GLY A 29 -1.10 3.55 8.93
N ARG A 30 -0.48 4.60 9.49
CA ARG A 30 -0.24 5.87 8.80
C ARG A 30 1.25 6.03 8.55
N PHE A 31 1.61 6.15 7.28
CA PHE A 31 2.99 6.20 6.82
C PHE A 31 3.27 7.54 6.15
N ALA A 32 4.47 8.08 6.37
CA ALA A 32 4.90 9.37 5.84
C ALA A 32 6.21 9.25 5.08
N ALA A 33 6.31 10.00 3.98
CA ALA A 33 7.48 10.18 3.15
C ALA A 33 7.54 11.65 2.67
N LEU A 34 8.56 11.99 1.86
CA LEU A 34 8.76 13.34 1.33
C LEU A 34 7.51 13.91 0.63
N TRP A 35 6.83 13.09 -0.19
CA TRP A 35 5.70 13.54 -1.01
C TRP A 35 4.34 13.42 -0.34
N GLY A 36 4.28 13.02 0.94
CA GLY A 36 3.05 13.05 1.71
C GLY A 36 2.85 11.89 2.66
N VAL A 37 1.58 11.66 2.98
CA VAL A 37 1.11 10.69 3.96
C VAL A 37 0.13 9.73 3.30
N THR A 38 0.28 8.45 3.60
CA THR A 38 -0.61 7.38 3.16
C THR A 38 -1.11 6.61 4.37
N ASP A 39 -2.43 6.48 4.47
CA ASP A 39 -3.08 5.56 5.39
C ASP A 39 -3.32 4.23 4.69
N ILE A 40 -2.98 3.14 5.37
CA ILE A 40 -3.41 1.79 5.03
C ILE A 40 -4.41 1.36 6.10
N TYR A 41 -5.63 1.01 5.68
CA TYR A 41 -6.73 0.75 6.60
C TYR A 41 -7.65 -0.36 6.09
N VAL A 42 -8.40 -0.96 7.01
CA VAL A 42 -9.43 -1.97 6.69
C VAL A 42 -10.80 -1.31 6.62
N LEU A 43 -11.54 -1.58 5.55
CA LEU A 43 -12.95 -1.18 5.39
C LEU A 43 -13.72 -2.34 4.76
N GLY A 44 -14.81 -2.77 5.41
CA GLY A 44 -15.63 -3.88 4.89
C GLY A 44 -14.87 -5.20 4.70
N GLY A 45 -13.84 -5.47 5.51
CA GLY A 45 -13.02 -6.68 5.41
C GLY A 45 -11.98 -6.67 4.28
N LYS A 46 -11.72 -5.51 3.67
CA LYS A 46 -10.70 -5.31 2.63
C LYS A 46 -9.71 -4.25 3.02
N LEU A 47 -8.49 -4.33 2.48
CA LEU A 47 -7.45 -3.32 2.67
C LEU A 47 -7.55 -2.23 1.62
N TYR A 48 -7.31 -1.00 2.06
CA TYR A 48 -7.26 0.18 1.21
C TYR A 48 -6.05 1.05 1.57
N ALA A 49 -5.48 1.72 0.56
CA ALA A 49 -4.54 2.82 0.72
C ALA A 49 -5.19 4.15 0.30
N GLY A 50 -4.95 5.21 1.05
CA GLY A 50 -5.44 6.55 0.68
C GLY A 50 -4.70 7.66 1.40
N SER A 51 -4.75 8.88 0.85
CA SER A 51 -4.23 10.05 1.53
C SER A 51 -5.27 10.56 2.54
N PRO A 52 -4.91 10.76 3.83
CA PRO A 52 -5.84 11.25 4.84
C PRO A 52 -6.26 12.70 4.64
N ILE A 53 -5.52 13.45 3.81
CA ILE A 53 -5.80 14.87 3.51
C ILE A 53 -6.49 15.06 2.16
N ALA A 54 -6.82 13.97 1.46
CA ALA A 54 -7.60 14.06 0.23
C ALA A 54 -9.01 14.62 0.53
N PRO A 55 -9.66 15.35 -0.39
CA PRO A 55 -11.01 15.89 -0.17
C PRO A 55 -12.07 14.82 0.15
N ALA A 56 -11.90 13.60 -0.39
CA ALA A 56 -12.77 12.45 -0.13
C ALA A 56 -11.93 11.16 -0.03
N PRO A 57 -11.24 10.90 1.10
CA PRO A 57 -10.24 9.84 1.22
C PRO A 57 -10.75 8.44 0.91
N HIS A 58 -12.00 8.15 1.30
CA HIS A 58 -12.63 6.85 1.08
C HIS A 58 -13.10 6.63 -0.36
N MET A 59 -13.44 7.70 -1.09
CA MET A 59 -13.86 7.62 -2.49
C MET A 59 -12.68 7.48 -3.45
N GLN A 60 -11.51 7.94 -3.03
CA GLN A 60 -10.26 7.90 -3.81
C GLN A 60 -9.32 6.79 -3.35
N ALA A 61 -9.81 5.92 -2.47
CA ALA A 61 -9.06 4.84 -1.89
C ALA A 61 -8.72 3.78 -2.93
N VAL A 62 -7.49 3.28 -2.85
CA VAL A 62 -6.98 2.22 -3.69
C VAL A 62 -7.12 0.90 -2.96
N GLU A 63 -7.83 -0.06 -3.54
CA GLU A 63 -7.97 -1.42 -2.98
C GLU A 63 -6.64 -2.16 -3.06
N LEU A 64 -6.30 -2.86 -1.98
CA LEU A 64 -5.09 -3.65 -1.84
C LEU A 64 -5.42 -5.13 -1.61
N ALA A 65 -4.69 -6.01 -2.28
CA ALA A 65 -4.75 -7.44 -2.04
C ALA A 65 -3.54 -7.90 -1.24
N VAL A 66 -3.76 -8.82 -0.29
CA VAL A 66 -2.67 -9.51 0.40
C VAL A 66 -2.04 -10.52 -0.55
N ILE A 67 -0.72 -10.45 -0.71
CA ILE A 67 0.08 -11.45 -1.44
C ILE A 67 0.74 -12.41 -0.45
N ASP A 68 1.34 -11.85 0.61
CA ASP A 68 1.96 -12.58 1.70
C ASP A 68 2.02 -11.67 2.95
N ASP A 69 2.68 -12.17 4.00
CA ASP A 69 2.89 -11.53 5.30
C ASP A 69 3.46 -10.09 5.26
N ASN A 70 4.17 -9.73 4.20
CA ASN A 70 4.87 -8.45 4.06
C ASN A 70 4.59 -7.76 2.72
N THR A 71 3.64 -8.25 1.94
CA THR A 71 3.43 -7.76 0.58
C THR A 71 1.95 -7.57 0.31
N LEU A 72 1.61 -6.35 -0.11
CA LEU A 72 0.30 -6.04 -0.70
C LEU A 72 0.45 -5.68 -2.18
N ARG A 73 -0.57 -5.92 -2.98
CA ARG A 73 -0.67 -5.50 -4.38
C ARG A 73 -1.74 -4.45 -4.56
N ILE A 74 -1.43 -3.43 -5.34
CA ILE A 74 -2.40 -2.42 -5.79
C ILE A 74 -3.35 -3.04 -6.81
N MET A 75 -4.65 -3.06 -6.50
CA MET A 75 -5.65 -3.75 -7.33
C MET A 75 -6.40 -2.83 -8.28
N ASN A 76 -6.57 -1.56 -7.92
CA ASN A 76 -7.27 -0.57 -8.72
C ASN A 76 -6.62 0.81 -8.59
N GLY A 77 -7.17 1.78 -9.31
CA GLY A 77 -6.72 3.16 -9.27
C GLY A 77 -6.78 3.80 -10.65
N SER A 78 -6.30 5.03 -10.72
CA SER A 78 -6.03 5.71 -11.98
C SER A 78 -5.08 4.88 -12.86
N PRO A 79 -5.08 5.03 -14.20
CA PRO A 79 -4.05 4.46 -15.07
C PRO A 79 -2.62 4.86 -14.67
N TYR A 80 -2.46 5.98 -13.95
CA TYR A 80 -1.19 6.44 -13.35
C TYR A 80 -1.02 6.01 -11.89
N GLY A 81 -1.96 5.23 -11.35
CA GLY A 81 -2.05 4.83 -9.94
C GLY A 81 -1.31 3.53 -9.64
N SER A 82 -0.30 3.17 -10.45
CA SER A 82 0.59 2.04 -10.15
C SER A 82 -0.12 0.69 -9.98
N VAL A 83 -1.21 0.46 -10.74
CA VAL A 83 -1.96 -0.81 -10.67
C VAL A 83 -1.03 -2.00 -10.94
N GLY A 84 -1.04 -2.98 -10.03
CA GLY A 84 -0.16 -4.15 -10.05
C GLY A 84 1.16 -3.97 -9.29
N GLU A 85 1.57 -2.74 -8.94
CA GLU A 85 2.73 -2.53 -8.07
C GLU A 85 2.47 -3.02 -6.63
N LEU A 86 3.56 -3.13 -5.88
CA LEU A 86 3.56 -3.68 -4.54
C LEU A 86 3.75 -2.59 -3.49
N TYR A 87 3.10 -2.77 -2.35
CA TYR A 87 3.58 -2.28 -1.07
C TYR A 87 4.42 -3.37 -0.43
N ARG A 88 5.70 -3.12 -0.20
CA ARG A 88 6.62 -4.04 0.48
C ARG A 88 6.90 -3.51 1.88
N TYR A 89 6.64 -4.34 2.87
CA TYR A 89 6.85 -4.00 4.27
C TYR A 89 8.22 -4.52 4.73
N GLU A 90 8.93 -3.67 5.45
CA GLU A 90 10.06 -4.06 6.28
C GLU A 90 9.56 -4.13 7.73
N ARG A 91 9.92 -5.20 8.43
CA ARG A 91 9.55 -5.42 9.83
C ARG A 91 10.78 -5.76 10.67
N ASP A 92 10.72 -5.40 11.94
CA ASP A 92 11.69 -5.85 12.93
C ASP A 92 11.40 -7.28 13.42
N ALA A 93 12.22 -7.78 14.34
CA ALA A 93 12.09 -9.12 14.91
C ALA A 93 10.81 -9.32 15.73
N ASP A 94 10.22 -8.23 16.23
CA ASP A 94 8.96 -8.24 16.98
C ASP A 94 7.73 -8.12 16.05
N GLY A 95 7.96 -7.97 14.75
CA GLY A 95 6.92 -7.84 13.72
C GLY A 95 6.39 -6.41 13.55
N ASN A 96 6.99 -5.42 14.21
CA ASN A 96 6.60 -4.02 14.03
C ASN A 96 7.03 -3.53 12.65
N ILE A 97 6.23 -2.65 12.06
CA ILE A 97 6.54 -2.08 10.75
C ILE A 97 7.66 -1.05 10.91
N VAL A 98 8.78 -1.28 10.25
CA VAL A 98 9.91 -0.35 10.20
C VAL A 98 9.73 0.64 9.04
N SER A 99 9.33 0.13 7.88
CA SER A 99 9.10 0.95 6.69
C SER A 99 8.17 0.25 5.69
N ILE A 100 7.65 1.03 4.75
CA ILE A 100 7.01 0.51 3.54
C ILE A 100 7.68 1.10 2.30
N PHE A 101 7.77 0.32 1.24
CA PHE A 101 8.21 0.78 -0.08
C PHE A 101 7.10 0.58 -1.11
N SER A 102 6.72 1.66 -1.78
CA SER A 102 5.74 1.65 -2.88
C SER A 102 5.93 2.89 -3.76
N GLY A 103 5.57 2.83 -5.04
CA GLY A 103 5.66 3.98 -5.96
C GLY A 103 7.05 4.62 -6.05
N GLY A 104 8.12 3.83 -5.88
CA GLY A 104 9.50 4.31 -5.92
C GLY A 104 9.95 5.12 -4.68
N GLN A 105 9.20 5.07 -3.58
CA GLN A 105 9.46 5.85 -2.38
C GLN A 105 9.42 4.94 -1.14
N GLN A 106 10.29 5.22 -0.18
CA GLN A 106 10.21 4.64 1.15
C GLN A 106 9.44 5.57 2.08
N ALA A 107 8.52 5.01 2.85
CA ALA A 107 7.75 5.71 3.87
C ALA A 107 7.90 4.99 5.21
N TRP A 108 7.75 5.74 6.29
CA TRP A 108 7.91 5.24 7.66
C TRP A 108 6.65 5.48 8.47
N PRO A 109 6.38 4.68 9.52
CA PRO A 109 5.32 5.01 10.48
C PRO A 109 5.43 6.47 10.89
N ILE A 110 4.32 7.21 10.88
CA ILE A 110 4.34 8.67 10.98
C ILE A 110 5.02 9.19 12.26
N ALA A 111 4.96 8.43 13.36
CA ALA A 111 5.67 8.75 14.60
C ALA A 111 7.20 8.70 14.41
N VAL A 112 7.71 7.66 13.72
CA VAL A 112 9.13 7.50 13.39
C VAL A 112 9.59 8.61 12.44
N TYR A 113 8.80 8.92 11.42
CA TYR A 113 9.12 10.00 10.47
C TYR A 113 9.26 11.36 11.18
N ARG A 114 8.31 11.70 12.06
CA ARG A 114 8.35 12.93 12.86
C ARG A 114 9.56 12.98 13.79
N ALA A 115 9.89 11.87 14.45
CA ALA A 115 11.06 11.80 15.32
C ALA A 115 12.37 12.06 14.54
N ARG A 116 12.49 11.55 13.31
CA ARG A 116 13.66 11.79 12.44
C ARG A 116 13.77 13.23 11.95
N ALA A 117 12.64 13.85 11.61
CA ALA A 117 12.61 15.24 11.14
C ALA A 117 13.07 16.24 12.22
N ASN A 118 12.89 15.91 13.49
CA ASN A 118 13.32 16.75 14.62
C ASN A 118 14.83 16.65 14.95
N VAL A 119 15.59 15.86 14.19
CA VAL A 119 17.05 15.66 14.40
C VAL A 119 17.88 16.48 13.38
N VAL A 120 17.23 17.33 12.57
CA VAL A 120 17.85 18.17 11.55
C VAL A 120 17.80 19.65 11.94
#